data_AF-A0A4W4EGN7-F1
#
_entry.id   AF-A0A4W4EGN7-F1
#
_cell.length_a   1.000
_cell.length_b   1.000
_cell.length_c   1.000
_cell.angle_alpha   90.00
_cell.angle_beta   90.00
_cell.angle_gamma   90.00
#
_symmetry.space_group_name_H-M   'P 1'
#
loop_
_entity.id
_entity.type
_entity.pdbx_description
1 polymer ?
#
loop_
_entity_poly.entity_id
_entity_poly.type
_entity_poly.pdbx_seq_one_letter_code
_entity_poly.pdbx_strand_id
1 'polypeptide(L)'
;LQFRLMCCLSTGVAGANDVNQPDVLWSELGKSATINCSHTKGATYYQMYWYRQHQGETMKLIVFTSSYSKKPEFGNEFSESKFLANKTVPDRNSSYNDTLLTVYL
;
A
#
# COMPACT_ATOMS: atom_id res chain seq x y z
N LEU A 1 11.13 2.88 16.14
CA LEU A 1 11.30 3.76 14.96
C LEU A 1 9.91 4.17 14.48
N GLN A 2 9.68 5.45 14.21
CA GLN A 2 8.36 5.93 13.76
C GLN A 2 8.47 6.48 12.34
N PHE A 3 7.83 5.81 11.40
CA PHE A 3 7.69 6.24 10.02
C PHE A 3 6.22 6.13 9.61
N ARG A 4 5.77 7.02 8.72
CA ARG A 4 4.40 7.02 8.21
C ARG A 4 4.33 6.22 6.93
N LEU A 5 3.29 5.38 6.82
CA LEU A 5 2.96 4.67 5.59
C LEU A 5 1.71 5.29 4.97
N MET A 6 1.74 5.52 3.67
CA MET A 6 0.65 6.14 2.94
C MET A 6 0.32 5.35 1.68
N CYS A 7 -0.92 4.91 1.57
CA CYS A 7 -1.47 4.27 0.40
C CYS A 7 -2.12 5.30 -0.54
N CYS A 8 -1.86 5.21 -1.84
CA CYS A 8 -2.39 6.12 -2.86
C CYS A 8 -2.86 5.39 -4.11
N LEU A 9 -3.75 6.04 -4.87
CA LEU A 9 -4.28 5.57 -6.17
C LEU A 9 -3.73 6.45 -7.31
N SER A 10 -3.55 5.92 -8.54
CA SER A 10 -2.87 6.64 -9.63
C SER A 10 -3.68 7.75 -10.30
N THR A 11 -5.01 7.62 -10.38
CA THR A 11 -5.82 8.33 -11.39
C THR A 11 -7.05 8.97 -10.75
N GLY A 12 -6.83 10.00 -9.94
CA GLY A 12 -7.88 10.88 -9.46
C GLY A 12 -7.54 11.53 -8.12
N VAL A 13 -8.18 12.66 -7.83
CA VAL A 13 -8.24 13.19 -6.46
C VAL A 13 -8.99 12.14 -5.63
N ALA A 14 -8.24 11.26 -4.97
CA ALA A 14 -8.79 10.42 -3.91
C ALA A 14 -9.00 11.34 -2.71
N GLY A 15 -10.26 11.57 -2.33
CA GLY A 15 -10.54 12.15 -1.04
C GLY A 15 -10.11 11.16 0.05
N ALA A 16 -9.82 11.65 1.26
CA ALA A 16 -9.50 10.77 2.40
C ALA A 16 -10.57 9.69 2.64
N ASN A 17 -11.82 9.93 2.22
CA ASN A 17 -12.93 8.97 2.34
C ASN A 17 -12.91 7.83 1.31
N ASP A 18 -12.12 7.95 0.24
CA ASP A 18 -12.09 6.95 -0.84
C ASP A 18 -11.07 5.83 -0.58
N VAL A 19 -10.09 6.08 0.30
CA VAL A 19 -9.02 5.14 0.66
C VAL A 19 -9.09 4.88 2.16
N ASN A 20 -9.19 3.62 2.54
CA ASN A 20 -9.24 3.19 3.92
C ASN A 20 -7.92 2.48 4.28
N GLN A 21 -7.17 3.05 5.22
CA GLN A 21 -5.99 2.44 5.82
C GLN A 21 -5.93 2.76 7.33
N PRO A 22 -5.34 1.89 8.16
CA PRO A 22 -5.08 2.22 9.56
C PRO A 22 -4.14 3.44 9.70
N ASP A 23 -4.45 4.36 10.61
CA ASP A 23 -3.60 5.52 10.91
C ASP A 23 -2.27 5.13 11.58
N VAL A 24 -2.31 4.04 12.36
CA VAL A 24 -1.17 3.57 13.16
C VAL A 24 -1.06 2.06 13.05
N LEU A 25 0.16 1.59 12.81
CA LEU A 25 0.53 0.19 12.85
C LEU A 25 1.54 -0.02 13.99
N TRP A 26 1.17 -0.82 14.98
CA TRP A 26 2.05 -1.21 16.08
C TRP A 26 2.58 -2.62 15.84
N SER A 27 3.88 -2.80 16.02
CA SER A 27 4.51 -4.12 16.07
C SER A 27 5.78 -4.06 16.90
N GLU A 28 6.18 -5.20 17.44
CA GLU A 28 7.43 -5.36 18.15
C GLU A 28 8.60 -5.39 17.16
N LEU A 29 9.74 -4.87 17.59
CA LEU A 29 10.97 -4.91 16.79
C LEU A 29 11.33 -6.37 16.47
N GLY A 30 11.67 -6.66 15.21
CA GLY A 30 11.98 -8.01 14.75
C GLY A 30 10.75 -8.87 14.42
N LYS A 31 9.52 -8.34 14.58
CA LYS A 31 8.29 -8.96 14.08
C LYS A 31 7.81 -8.26 12.82
N SER A 32 7.19 -9.03 11.93
CA SER A 32 6.49 -8.46 10.78
C SER A 32 5.18 -7.79 11.21
N ALA A 33 4.80 -6.77 10.47
CA ALA A 33 3.56 -6.04 10.63
C ALA A 33 2.86 -5.92 9.28
N THR A 34 1.55 -6.15 9.24
CA THR A 34 0.78 -6.01 8.00
C THR A 34 -0.19 -4.85 8.12
N ILE A 35 -0.14 -3.95 7.15
CA ILE A 35 -1.09 -2.85 6.99
C ILE A 35 -1.94 -3.12 5.75
N ASN A 36 -3.25 -2.93 5.90
CA ASN A 36 -4.19 -3.05 4.79
C ASN A 36 -4.54 -1.66 4.24
N CYS A 37 -4.72 -1.60 2.93
CA CYS A 37 -5.33 -0.47 2.25
C CYS A 37 -6.41 -0.97 1.31
N SER A 38 -7.60 -0.37 1.38
CA SER A 38 -8.72 -0.64 0.49
C SER A 38 -9.29 0.65 -0.08
N HIS A 39 -10.02 0.56 -1.19
CA HIS A 39 -10.68 1.73 -1.78
C HIS A 39 -12.02 1.39 -2.44
N THR A 40 -12.89 2.40 -2.61
CA THR A 40 -14.25 2.27 -3.16
C THR A 40 -14.40 2.72 -4.62
N LYS A 41 -13.31 3.21 -5.23
CA LYS A 41 -13.33 3.80 -6.58
C LYS A 41 -13.60 2.83 -7.75
N GLY A 42 -13.82 1.54 -7.49
CA GLY A 42 -14.14 0.53 -8.50
C GLY A 42 -12.95 -0.01 -9.29
N ALA A 43 -13.23 -0.90 -10.25
CA ALA A 43 -12.22 -1.71 -10.93
C ALA A 43 -11.25 -0.92 -11.84
N THR A 44 -11.62 0.29 -12.27
CA THR A 44 -10.74 1.16 -13.07
C THR A 44 -9.59 1.74 -12.25
N TYR A 45 -9.66 1.70 -10.92
CA TYR A 45 -8.59 2.06 -10.00
C TYR A 45 -7.80 0.80 -9.66
N TYR A 46 -7.14 0.25 -10.68
CA TYR A 46 -6.41 -1.02 -10.58
C TYR A 46 -4.96 -0.84 -10.10
N GLN A 47 -4.50 0.39 -9.89
CA GLN A 47 -3.14 0.74 -9.47
C GLN A 47 -3.12 1.25 -8.04
N MET A 48 -2.23 0.72 -7.20
CA MET A 48 -2.04 1.16 -5.82
C MET A 48 -0.55 1.35 -5.51
N TYR A 49 -0.25 2.34 -4.68
CA TYR A 49 1.11 2.71 -4.30
C TYR A 49 1.21 2.81 -2.79
N TRP A 50 2.31 2.32 -2.25
CA TRP A 50 2.67 2.52 -0.86
C TRP A 50 3.90 3.41 -0.76
N TYR A 51 3.80 4.47 0.02
CA TYR A 51 4.88 5.41 0.29
C TYR A 51 5.30 5.35 1.75
N ARG A 52 6.59 5.54 2.00
CA ARG A 52 7.14 5.87 3.31
C ARG A 52 7.37 7.37 3.40
N GLN A 53 6.98 7.97 4.51
CA GLN A 53 7.33 9.36 4.84
C GLN A 53 8.04 9.43 6.19
N HIS A 54 9.23 10.03 6.20
CA HIS A 54 9.91 10.50 7.42
C HIS A 54 9.75 12.00 7.55
N GLN A 55 9.77 12.50 8.79
CA GLN A 55 9.78 13.94 9.03
C GLN A 55 11.04 14.55 8.41
N GLY A 56 10.86 15.60 7.61
CA GLY A 56 11.96 16.27 6.90
C GLY A 56 12.44 15.59 5.62
N GLU A 57 11.90 14.44 5.23
CA GLU A 57 12.21 13.77 3.97
C GLU A 57 11.04 13.85 2.98
N THR A 58 11.37 13.86 1.68
CA THR A 58 10.36 13.62 0.63
C THR A 58 9.83 12.19 0.73
N MET A 59 8.58 11.99 0.32
CA MET A 59 7.98 10.66 0.28
C MET A 59 8.76 9.75 -0.66
N LYS A 60 8.99 8.50 -0.23
CA LYS A 60 9.69 7.49 -1.03
C LYS A 60 8.73 6.35 -1.35
N LEU A 61 8.64 5.98 -2.62
CA LEU A 61 7.83 4.85 -3.07
C LEU A 61 8.46 3.57 -2.52
N ILE A 62 7.68 2.81 -1.74
CA ILE A 62 8.05 1.46 -1.29
C ILE A 62 7.76 0.49 -2.44
N VAL A 63 6.50 0.46 -2.87
CA VAL A 63 6.00 -0.55 -3.81
C VAL A 63 4.77 -0.06 -4.56
N PHE A 64 4.71 -0.45 -5.82
CA PHE A 64 3.58 -0.32 -6.72
C PHE A 64 2.96 -1.70 -6.99
N THR A 65 1.64 -1.76 -6.97
CA THR A 65 0.88 -2.95 -7.34
C THR A 65 -0.19 -2.61 -8.37
N SER A 66 -0.47 -3.57 -9.27
CA SER A 66 -1.48 -3.46 -10.32
C SER A 66 -2.32 -4.72 -10.37
N SER A 67 -3.63 -4.61 -10.56
CA SER A 67 -4.49 -5.79 -10.77
C SER A 67 -4.10 -6.60 -12.01
N TYR A 68 -3.37 -6.01 -12.96
CA TYR A 68 -2.91 -6.66 -14.18
C TYR A 68 -1.49 -7.26 -14.07
N SER A 69 -0.75 -6.96 -13.00
CA SER A 69 0.57 -7.52 -12.76
C SER A 69 0.53 -8.53 -11.62
N LYS A 70 1.16 -9.69 -11.82
CA LYS A 70 1.34 -10.67 -10.74
C LYS A 70 2.47 -10.30 -9.79
N LYS A 71 3.37 -9.41 -10.21
CA LYS A 71 4.55 -9.02 -9.43
C LYS A 71 4.47 -7.54 -9.03
N PRO A 72 4.64 -7.22 -7.73
CA PRO A 72 4.84 -5.84 -7.30
C PRO A 72 6.14 -5.26 -7.87
N GLU A 73 6.16 -3.95 -8.10
CA GLU A 73 7.37 -3.22 -8.51
C GLU A 73 7.84 -2.35 -7.34
N PHE A 74 9.06 -2.56 -6.87
CA PHE A 74 9.61 -1.85 -5.71
C PHE A 74 10.34 -0.58 -6.13
N GLY A 75 10.28 0.45 -5.29
CA GLY A 75 11.13 1.62 -5.45
C GLY A 75 12.61 1.28 -5.22
N ASN A 76 13.51 2.08 -5.78
CA ASN A 76 14.96 1.79 -5.83
C ASN A 76 15.61 1.47 -4.47
N GLU A 77 15.09 2.01 -3.36
CA GLU A 77 15.62 1.80 -2.01
C GLU A 77 14.99 0.60 -1.27
N PHE A 78 14.05 -0.09 -1.91
CA PHE A 78 13.20 -1.11 -1.30
C PHE A 78 13.25 -2.41 -2.09
N SER A 79 12.94 -3.51 -1.40
CA SER A 79 13.04 -4.85 -1.98
C SER A 79 12.07 -5.81 -1.31
N GLU A 80 11.76 -6.89 -2.03
CA GLU A 80 10.90 -7.97 -1.55
C GLU A 80 11.40 -8.68 -0.29
N SER A 81 12.71 -8.57 0.02
CA SER A 81 13.29 -9.12 1.24
C SER A 81 12.84 -8.42 2.52
N LYS A 82 12.32 -7.19 2.44
CA LYS A 82 11.84 -6.40 3.59
C LYS A 82 10.37 -5.99 3.50
N PHE A 83 9.80 -6.01 2.29
CA PHE A 83 8.46 -5.56 2.02
C PHE A 83 7.76 -6.58 1.12
N LEU A 84 6.63 -7.13 1.58
CA LEU A 84 5.79 -7.98 0.76
C LEU A 84 4.47 -7.27 0.49
N ALA A 85 4.13 -7.14 -0.78
CA ALA A 85 2.89 -6.51 -1.20
C ALA A 85 2.02 -7.50 -1.95
N ASN A 86 0.78 -7.67 -1.50
CA ASN A 86 -0.21 -8.51 -2.15
C ASN A 86 -1.45 -7.68 -2.45
N LYS A 87 -1.74 -7.50 -3.74
CA LYS A 87 -2.98 -6.89 -4.20
C LYS A 87 -3.98 -7.99 -4.52
N THR A 88 -5.18 -7.91 -3.93
CA THR A 88 -6.28 -8.80 -4.30
C THR A 88 -6.98 -8.24 -5.53
N VAL A 89 -7.40 -9.15 -6.41
CA VAL A 89 -8.31 -8.82 -7.52
C VAL A 89 -9.72 -8.79 -6.93
N PRO A 90 -10.54 -7.78 -7.23
CA PRO A 90 -11.92 -7.74 -6.76
C PRO A 90 -12.68 -8.94 -7.33
N ASP A 91 -13.40 -9.66 -6.47
CA ASP A 91 -14.43 -10.58 -6.92
C ASP A 91 -15.48 -9.81 -7.73
N ARG A 92 -16.17 -10.46 -8.69
CA ARG A 92 -17.21 -9.82 -9.53
C ARG A 92 -18.32 -9.11 -8.73
N ASN A 93 -18.45 -9.41 -7.43
CA ASN A 93 -19.41 -8.79 -6.51
C ASN A 93 -18.76 -7.80 -5.51
N SER A 94 -17.43 -7.68 -5.47
CA SER A 94 -16.72 -6.73 -4.61
C SER A 94 -16.36 -5.48 -5.39
N SER A 95 -16.81 -4.32 -4.92
CA SER A 95 -16.36 -3.01 -5.43
C SER A 95 -15.04 -2.54 -4.80
N TYR A 96 -14.45 -3.36 -3.92
CA TYR A 96 -13.24 -3.04 -3.17
C TYR A 96 -12.04 -3.79 -3.75
N ASN A 97 -11.00 -3.04 -4.12
CA ASN A 97 -9.68 -3.62 -4.37
C ASN A 97 -8.83 -3.39 -3.14
N ASP A 98 -8.30 -4.47 -2.56
CA ASP A 98 -7.46 -4.39 -1.37
C ASP A 98 -5.99 -4.58 -1.77
N THR A 99 -5.09 -3.91 -1.07
CA THR A 99 -3.66 -4.22 -1.09
C THR A 99 -3.14 -4.30 0.33
N LEU A 100 -2.60 -5.47 0.65
CA LEU A 100 -1.89 -5.74 1.89
C LEU A 100 -0.41 -5.42 1.68
N LEU A 101 0.16 -4.59 2.54
CA LEU A 101 1.60 -4.41 2.67
C LEU A 101 2.06 -5.00 3.99
N THR A 102 2.86 -6.06 3.91
CA THR A 102 3.59 -6.61 5.06
C THR A 102 4.99 -6.02 5.07
N VAL A 103 5.33 -5.37 6.18
CA VAL A 103 6.65 -4.80 6.45
C VAL A 103 7.33 -5.64 7.50
N TYR A 104 8.58 -6.03 7.25
CA TYR A 104 9.45 -6.60 8.27
C TYR A 104 10.19 -5.46 8.96
N LEU A 105 9.87 -5.20 10.23
CA LEU A 105 10.41 -4.10 11.05
C LEU A 105 11.73 -4.46 11.72
#